data_AF-A0A132A8H9-F1
#
_entry.id   AF-A0A132A8H9-F1
#
_cell.length_a   1.000
_cell.length_b   1.000
_cell.length_c   1.000
_cell.angle_alpha   90.00
_cell.angle_beta   90.00
_cell.angle_gamma   90.00
#
_symmetry.space_group_name_H-M   'P 1'
#
loop_
_entity.id
_entity.type
_entity.pdbx_description
1 polymer ?
#
loop_
_entity_poly.entity_id
_entity_poly.type
_entity_poly.pdbx_seq_one_letter_code
_entity_poly.pdbx_strand_id
1 'polypeptide(L)'
;MKWIKEPVLYQTPMCPSCRRDIRIEDLRPARDAVIHYINHLMVKCDFAEIGCIVEIRLEDLWRHRSQCPLNPLRPIRCNRGCGLRLPSSEMLKHRCDLDMCQDAIEWNDIFVYARSEMRRKQNQSKSFHNHQPSSNKMIESFKKMVNFFTQWLADPRLAQIENLQQQQHQQHQNQNQNQAIEKENY
;
A
#
# COMPACT_ATOMS: atom_id res chain seq x y z
N MET A 1 4.45 17.68 13.13
CA MET A 1 4.39 18.90 13.96
C MET A 1 3.00 19.51 13.81
N LYS A 2 2.10 19.18 14.74
CA LYS A 2 0.79 19.83 14.85
C LYS A 2 1.07 21.25 15.37
N TRP A 3 1.02 22.22 14.48
CA TRP A 3 0.85 23.61 14.90
C TRP A 3 -0.45 23.69 15.71
N ILE A 4 -0.39 24.42 16.82
CA ILE A 4 -1.37 24.58 17.89
C ILE A 4 -2.81 24.47 17.34
N LYS A 5 -3.45 23.31 17.54
CA LYS A 5 -4.84 23.07 17.13
C LYS A 5 -5.89 23.51 18.15
N GLU A 6 -5.47 24.09 19.27
CA GLU A 6 -6.37 24.50 20.34
C GLU A 6 -5.74 25.70 21.07
N PRO A 7 -6.28 26.92 20.92
CA PRO A 7 -5.85 28.07 21.70
C PRO A 7 -6.45 27.98 23.10
N VAL A 8 -6.21 26.87 23.79
CA VAL A 8 -6.67 26.67 25.16
C VAL A 8 -5.50 27.08 26.04
N LEU A 9 -5.43 28.38 26.42
CA LEU A 9 -4.87 28.83 27.71
C LEU A 9 -4.83 30.36 27.96
N TYR A 10 -5.44 31.21 27.13
CA TYR A 10 -5.63 32.62 27.48
C TYR A 10 -6.99 33.11 26.97
N GLN A 11 -8.04 32.93 27.79
CA GLN A 11 -9.36 33.53 27.53
C GLN A 11 -9.36 35.06 27.66
N THR A 12 -8.22 35.65 28.01
CA THR A 12 -8.01 37.08 28.06
C THR A 12 -7.13 37.52 26.89
N PRO A 13 -7.57 38.50 26.08
CA PRO A 13 -6.79 39.07 24.99
C PRO A 13 -5.67 39.94 25.57
N MET A 14 -4.72 39.37 26.32
CA MET A 14 -3.62 40.07 26.94
C MET A 14 -2.28 39.52 26.47
N CYS A 15 -1.33 40.39 26.15
CA CYS A 15 0.03 40.00 25.82
C CYS A 15 0.69 39.30 27.02
N PRO A 16 1.21 38.06 26.88
CA PRO A 16 1.80 37.32 28.01
C PRO A 16 3.06 37.99 28.57
N SER A 17 3.74 38.84 27.79
CA SER A 17 4.96 39.51 28.20
C SER A 17 4.72 40.82 28.96
N CYS A 18 3.70 41.60 28.57
CA CYS A 18 3.46 42.94 29.12
C CYS A 18 2.05 43.18 29.67
N ARG A 19 1.17 42.17 29.62
CA ARG A 19 -0.23 42.19 30.09
C ARG A 19 -1.10 43.31 29.49
N ARG A 20 -0.71 43.87 28.34
CA ARG A 20 -1.55 44.82 27.61
C ARG A 20 -2.62 44.08 26.84
N ASP A 21 -3.80 44.68 26.74
CA ASP A 21 -4.85 44.18 25.88
C ASP A 21 -4.35 44.15 24.41
N ILE A 22 -4.54 43.02 23.75
CA ILE A 22 -4.13 42.78 22.37
C ILE A 22 -5.24 42.03 21.65
N ARG A 23 -5.73 42.60 20.55
CA ARG A 23 -6.71 41.93 19.68
C ARG A 23 -5.99 41.31 18.49
N ILE A 24 -6.66 40.38 17.80
CA ILE A 24 -6.07 39.71 16.63
C ILE A 24 -5.79 40.73 15.52
N GLU A 25 -6.62 41.77 15.39
CA GLU A 25 -6.48 42.83 14.41
C GLU A 25 -5.25 43.73 14.64
N ASP A 26 -4.72 43.73 15.87
CA ASP A 26 -3.52 44.47 16.25
C ASP A 26 -2.23 43.73 15.86
N LEU A 27 -2.33 42.44 15.52
CA LEU A 27 -1.18 41.65 15.11
C LEU A 27 -0.72 42.05 13.70
N ARG A 28 0.60 42.18 13.58
CA ARG A 28 1.29 42.39 12.31
C ARG A 28 2.18 41.18 12.05
N PRO A 29 2.40 40.80 10.77
CA PRO A 29 3.41 39.81 10.47
C PRO A 29 4.77 40.25 11.02
N ALA A 30 5.58 39.26 11.42
CA ALA A 30 6.96 39.54 11.81
C ALA A 30 7.70 40.24 10.67
N ARG A 31 8.65 41.12 11.01
CA ARG A 31 9.49 41.79 10.01
C ARG A 31 10.31 40.74 9.24
N ASP A 32 10.51 40.96 7.95
CA ASP A 32 11.26 40.04 7.07
C ASP A 32 12.65 39.70 7.61
N ALA A 33 13.35 40.66 8.21
CA ALA A 33 14.65 40.42 8.83
C ALA A 33 14.58 39.34 9.93
N VAL A 34 13.53 39.34 10.75
CA VAL A 34 13.33 38.33 11.81
C VAL A 34 13.07 36.96 11.19
N ILE A 35 12.22 36.88 10.16
CA ILE A 35 11.94 35.65 9.43
C ILE A 35 13.21 35.11 8.78
N HIS A 36 14.00 35.98 8.15
CA HIS A 36 15.27 35.63 7.52
C HIS A 36 16.24 35.03 8.55
N TYR A 37 16.42 35.65 9.72
CA TYR A 37 17.25 35.11 10.78
C TYR A 37 16.76 33.74 11.26
N ILE A 38 15.46 33.58 11.47
CA ILE A 38 14.85 32.29 11.87
C ILE A 38 15.13 31.21 10.82
N ASN A 39 14.96 31.52 9.53
CA ASN A 39 15.17 30.59 8.42
C ASN A 39 16.62 30.11 8.30
N HIS A 40 17.58 30.93 8.70
CA HIS A 40 19.01 30.61 8.66
C HIS A 40 19.52 29.86 9.90
N LEU A 41 18.66 29.60 10.90
CA LEU A 41 19.02 28.79 12.05
C LEU A 41 19.39 27.38 11.60
N MET A 42 20.54 26.90 12.06
CA MET A 42 20.96 25.52 11.86
C MET A 42 20.19 24.61 12.82
N VAL A 43 19.56 23.58 12.26
CA VAL A 43 18.77 22.60 13.00
C VAL A 43 19.18 21.18 12.60
N LYS A 44 19.03 20.25 13.52
CA LYS A 44 19.20 18.82 13.24
C LYS A 44 18.01 18.29 12.46
N CYS A 45 18.26 17.29 11.61
CA CYS A 45 17.19 16.56 10.94
C CYS A 45 16.20 15.94 11.93
N ASP A 46 14.92 15.90 11.57
CA ASP A 46 13.86 15.22 12.36
C ASP A 46 14.15 13.73 12.62
N PHE A 47 15.00 13.11 11.79
CA PHE A 47 15.40 11.71 11.90
C PHE A 47 16.77 11.54 12.58
N ALA A 48 17.23 12.55 13.34
CA ALA A 48 18.50 12.48 14.06
C ALA A 48 18.55 11.33 15.07
N GLU A 49 17.44 11.03 15.74
CA GLU A 49 17.32 9.90 16.67
C GLU A 49 17.51 8.54 15.98
N ILE A 50 17.15 8.44 14.69
CA ILE A 50 17.35 7.24 13.86
C ILE A 50 18.81 7.14 13.39
N GLY A 51 19.57 8.24 13.45
CA GLY A 51 20.97 8.32 13.05
C GLY A 51 21.27 9.34 11.94
N CYS A 52 20.34 10.25 11.61
CA CYS A 52 20.63 11.31 10.65
C CYS A 52 21.54 12.36 11.28
N ILE A 53 22.80 12.42 10.86
CA ILE A 53 23.80 13.37 11.38
C ILE A 53 23.77 14.73 10.69
N VAL A 54 22.81 14.97 9.80
CA VAL A 54 22.77 16.18 8.97
C VAL A 54 22.22 17.36 9.77
N GLU A 55 22.99 18.45 9.78
CA GLU A 55 22.57 19.77 10.24
C GLU A 55 22.35 20.67 9.03
N ILE A 56 21.18 21.32 8.97
CA ILE A 56 20.72 22.11 7.83
C ILE A 56 19.98 23.34 8.32
N ARG A 57 19.85 24.34 7.45
CA ARG A 57 19.03 25.51 7.73
C ARG A 57 17.57 25.13 7.88
N LEU A 58 16.87 25.84 8.76
CA LEU A 58 15.45 25.62 9.01
C LEU A 58 14.62 25.71 7.72
N GLU A 59 14.95 26.65 6.82
CA GLU A 59 14.30 26.79 5.51
C GLU A 59 14.42 25.55 4.61
N ASP A 60 15.51 24.79 4.74
CA ASP A 60 15.80 23.62 3.94
C ASP A 60 15.34 22.30 4.58
N LEU A 61 14.91 22.34 5.85
CA LEU A 61 14.53 21.17 6.64
C LEU A 61 13.47 20.33 5.93
N TRP A 62 12.45 20.95 5.36
CA TRP A 62 11.36 20.25 4.67
C TRP A 62 11.85 19.49 3.44
N ARG A 63 12.72 20.11 2.63
CA ARG A 63 13.32 19.48 1.45
C ARG A 63 14.16 18.29 1.86
N HIS A 64 15.05 18.46 2.83
CA HIS A 64 15.83 17.34 3.35
C HIS A 64 14.94 16.23 3.90
N ARG A 65 13.92 16.54 4.72
CA ARG A 65 13.00 15.55 5.30
C ARG A 65 12.38 14.66 4.22
N SER A 66 11.93 15.24 3.10
CA SER A 66 11.34 14.47 2.00
C SER A 66 12.32 13.51 1.31
N GLN A 67 13.61 13.84 1.32
CA GLN A 67 14.68 13.10 0.62
C GLN A 67 15.56 12.29 1.55
N CYS A 68 15.43 12.47 2.86
CA CYS A 68 16.30 11.90 3.88
C CYS A 68 16.30 10.37 3.76
N PRO A 69 17.47 9.72 3.64
CA PRO A 69 17.55 8.26 3.53
C PRO A 69 16.89 7.53 4.69
N LEU A 70 16.86 8.15 5.88
CA LEU A 70 16.29 7.61 7.10
C LEU A 70 14.82 7.96 7.31
N ASN A 71 14.19 8.66 6.37
CA ASN A 71 12.75 8.90 6.41
C ASN A 71 12.00 7.59 6.06
N PRO A 72 11.24 6.99 6.99
CA PRO A 72 10.54 5.72 6.74
C PRO A 72 9.48 5.82 5.63
N LEU A 73 8.94 7.03 5.44
CA LEU A 73 7.94 7.34 4.42
C LEU A 73 8.54 7.71 3.08
N ARG A 74 9.88 7.76 2.96
CA ARG A 74 10.53 8.09 1.69
C ARG A 74 10.16 7.02 0.65
N PRO A 75 9.55 7.41 -0.48
CA PRO A 75 9.21 6.45 -1.51
C PRO A 75 10.47 5.95 -2.20
N ILE A 76 10.67 4.63 -2.14
CA ILE A 76 11.74 3.90 -2.83
C ILE A 76 11.14 3.30 -4.10
N ARG A 77 11.91 3.26 -5.19
CA ARG A 77 11.48 2.58 -6.43
C ARG A 77 11.60 1.07 -6.24
N CYS A 78 10.69 0.30 -6.84
CA CYS A 78 10.84 -1.15 -6.90
C CYS A 78 12.10 -1.52 -7.69
N ASN A 79 12.96 -2.35 -7.09
CA ASN A 79 14.23 -2.79 -7.70
C ASN A 79 14.02 -3.70 -8.92
N ARG A 80 12.83 -4.27 -9.07
CA ARG A 80 12.47 -5.16 -10.19
C ARG A 80 11.97 -4.42 -11.43
N GLY A 81 11.85 -3.09 -11.37
CA GLY A 81 11.58 -2.29 -12.56
C GLY A 81 10.09 -2.15 -12.93
N CYS A 82 9.14 -2.56 -12.08
CA CYS A 82 7.70 -2.34 -12.34
C CYS A 82 7.26 -0.87 -12.30
N GLY A 83 8.16 0.06 -11.99
CA GLY A 83 7.88 1.50 -11.93
C GLY A 83 7.20 1.98 -10.65
N LEU A 84 6.72 1.09 -9.78
CA LEU A 84 6.06 1.44 -8.53
C LEU A 84 7.03 2.09 -7.53
N ARG A 85 6.52 3.06 -6.75
CA ARG A 85 7.25 3.74 -5.69
C ARG A 85 6.46 3.69 -4.39
N LEU A 86 7.03 3.09 -3.36
CA LEU A 86 6.38 2.88 -2.08
C LEU A 86 7.35 3.18 -0.92
N PRO A 87 6.85 3.52 0.28
CA PRO A 87 7.65 3.52 1.50
C PRO A 87 8.37 2.19 1.74
N SER A 88 9.45 2.21 2.53
CA SER A 88 10.27 1.01 2.78
C SER A 88 9.46 -0.14 3.41
N SER A 89 8.50 0.18 4.28
CA SER A 89 7.64 -0.81 4.95
C SER A 89 6.68 -1.52 3.98
N GLU A 90 6.14 -0.78 3.01
CA GLU A 90 5.23 -1.29 2.00
C GLU A 90 5.97 -2.04 0.89
N MET A 91 7.20 -1.62 0.57
CA MET A 91 8.06 -2.30 -0.39
C MET A 91 8.36 -3.75 0.02
N LEU A 92 8.45 -4.04 1.33
CA LEU A 92 8.59 -5.42 1.83
C LEU A 92 7.37 -6.31 1.55
N LYS A 93 6.19 -5.70 1.40
CA LYS A 93 4.93 -6.40 1.13
C LYS A 93 4.55 -6.37 -0.36
N HIS A 94 5.29 -5.61 -1.17
CA HIS A 94 5.04 -5.48 -2.60
C HIS A 94 5.29 -6.80 -3.32
N ARG A 95 4.24 -7.37 -3.92
CA ARG A 95 4.34 -8.43 -4.92
C ARG A 95 4.49 -7.76 -6.29
N CYS A 96 5.62 -7.99 -6.95
CA CYS A 96 5.89 -7.36 -8.24
C CYS A 96 5.21 -8.15 -9.35
N ASP A 97 4.36 -7.51 -10.16
CA ASP A 97 3.65 -8.20 -11.25
C ASP A 97 4.60 -8.72 -12.35
N LEU A 98 5.83 -8.21 -12.43
CA LEU A 98 6.87 -8.79 -13.30
C LEU A 98 7.24 -10.22 -12.89
N ASP A 99 7.14 -10.57 -11.59
CA ASP A 99 7.28 -11.96 -11.15
C ASP A 99 6.15 -12.83 -11.72
N MET A 100 4.91 -12.29 -11.80
CA MET A 100 3.78 -13.03 -12.36
C MET A 100 3.98 -13.36 -13.85
N CYS A 101 4.65 -12.49 -14.60
CA CYS A 101 5.00 -12.77 -16.00
C CYS A 101 6.04 -13.88 -16.12
N GLN A 102 7.05 -13.89 -15.24
CA GLN A 102 8.08 -14.94 -15.24
C GLN A 102 7.49 -16.28 -14.81
N ASP A 103 6.69 -16.30 -13.74
CA ASP A 103 5.94 -17.46 -13.31
C ASP A 103 5.00 -17.96 -14.43
N ALA A 104 4.28 -17.05 -15.11
CA ALA A 104 3.39 -17.43 -16.22
C ALA A 104 4.13 -18.06 -17.41
N ILE A 105 5.36 -17.61 -17.71
CA ILE A 105 6.21 -18.21 -18.74
C ILE A 105 6.62 -19.63 -18.32
N GLU A 106 7.09 -19.80 -17.08
CA GLU A 106 7.48 -21.12 -16.55
C GLU A 106 6.30 -22.10 -16.54
N TRP A 107 5.13 -21.64 -16.08
CA TRP A 107 3.90 -22.44 -16.10
C TRP A 107 3.49 -22.81 -17.53
N ASN A 108 3.62 -21.90 -18.50
CA ASN A 108 3.29 -22.18 -19.89
C ASN A 108 4.13 -23.33 -20.46
N ASP A 109 5.43 -23.36 -20.19
CA ASP A 109 6.32 -24.43 -20.66
C ASP A 109 5.94 -25.79 -20.06
N ILE A 110 5.62 -25.82 -18.75
CA ILE A 110 5.12 -27.01 -18.07
C ILE A 110 3.80 -27.48 -18.69
N PHE A 111 2.87 -26.56 -18.97
CA PHE A 111 1.59 -26.88 -19.60
C PHE A 111 1.76 -27.45 -21.02
N VAL A 112 2.62 -26.84 -21.84
CA VAL A 112 2.93 -27.31 -23.20
C VAL A 112 3.53 -28.71 -23.15
N TYR A 113 4.50 -28.94 -22.26
CA TYR A 113 5.12 -30.24 -22.07
C TYR A 113 4.09 -31.30 -21.64
N ALA A 114 3.32 -31.04 -20.57
CA ALA A 114 2.29 -31.96 -20.09
C ALA A 114 1.23 -32.28 -21.15
N ARG A 115 0.81 -31.28 -21.95
CA ARG A 115 -0.10 -31.46 -23.09
C ARG A 115 0.50 -32.34 -24.19
N SER A 116 1.80 -32.23 -24.45
CA SER A 116 2.50 -33.05 -25.43
C SER A 116 2.58 -34.52 -24.99
N GLU A 117 2.87 -34.78 -23.71
CA GLU A 117 2.91 -36.11 -23.11
C GLU A 117 1.53 -36.79 -23.11
N MET A 118 0.49 -36.03 -22.77
CA MET A 118 -0.91 -36.50 -22.87
C MET A 118 -1.26 -36.92 -24.30
N ARG A 119 -0.84 -36.14 -25.31
CA ARG A 119 -1.04 -36.49 -26.73
C ARG A 119 -0.25 -37.73 -27.15
N ARG A 120 0.99 -37.89 -26.70
CA ARG A 120 1.82 -39.08 -27.00
C ARG A 120 1.19 -40.34 -26.43
N LYS A 121 0.78 -40.32 -25.17
CA LYS A 121 0.09 -41.44 -24.51
C LYS A 121 -1.25 -41.75 -25.19
N GLN A 122 -2.03 -40.73 -25.55
CA GLN A 122 -3.29 -40.91 -26.29
C GLN A 122 -3.08 -41.55 -27.67
N ASN A 123 -2.03 -41.15 -28.40
CA ASN A 123 -1.72 -41.73 -29.71
C ASN A 123 -1.15 -43.16 -29.60
N GLN A 124 -0.35 -43.46 -28.57
CA GLN A 124 0.07 -44.84 -28.27
C GLN A 124 -1.12 -45.74 -27.93
N SER A 125 -2.07 -45.27 -27.11
CA SER A 125 -3.29 -46.03 -26.79
C SER A 125 -4.20 -46.24 -28.01
N LYS A 126 -4.20 -45.33 -28.99
CA LYS A 126 -4.95 -45.49 -30.25
C LYS A 126 -4.31 -46.52 -31.20
N SER A 127 -2.99 -46.74 -31.13
CA SER A 127 -2.30 -47.72 -31.98
C SER A 127 -2.50 -49.18 -31.52
N PHE A 128 -2.97 -49.41 -30.28
CA PHE A 128 -3.27 -50.74 -29.76
C PHE A 128 -4.77 -51.09 -29.71
N HIS A 129 -5.68 -50.14 -30.03
CA HIS A 129 -7.13 -50.39 -30.05
C HIS A 129 -7.72 -50.08 -31.43
N ASN A 130 -7.65 -51.07 -32.32
CA ASN A 130 -8.43 -51.13 -33.55
C ASN A 130 -9.87 -51.64 -33.33
N HIS A 131 -10.42 -51.58 -32.11
CA HIS A 131 -11.82 -51.91 -31.84
C HIS A 131 -12.46 -50.83 -30.93
N GLN A 132 -13.53 -50.22 -31.46
CA GLN A 132 -14.42 -49.19 -30.87
C GLN A 132 -15.69 -49.87 -30.28
N PRO A 133 -16.59 -49.25 -29.47
CA PRO A 133 -16.61 -47.94 -28.77
C PRO A 133 -16.89 -48.01 -27.25
N SER A 134 -16.79 -46.89 -26.51
CA SER A 134 -17.75 -46.60 -25.42
C SER A 134 -17.79 -45.11 -25.07
N SER A 135 -18.91 -44.46 -25.37
CA SER A 135 -19.26 -43.07 -25.06
C SER A 135 -19.39 -42.76 -23.56
N ASN A 136 -19.20 -43.74 -22.67
CA ASN A 136 -19.36 -43.56 -21.23
C ASN A 136 -18.19 -42.85 -20.55
N LYS A 137 -16.95 -42.98 -21.06
CA LYS A 137 -15.75 -42.38 -20.41
C LYS A 137 -15.69 -40.85 -20.52
N MET A 138 -16.25 -40.27 -21.58
CA MET A 138 -16.30 -38.81 -21.76
C MET A 138 -17.29 -38.16 -20.78
N ILE A 139 -18.45 -38.79 -20.59
CA ILE A 139 -19.46 -38.36 -19.61
C ILE A 139 -18.91 -38.50 -18.18
N GLU A 140 -18.18 -39.59 -17.89
CA GLU A 140 -17.53 -39.80 -16.59
C GLU A 140 -16.47 -38.73 -16.27
N SER A 141 -15.69 -38.34 -17.29
CA SER A 141 -14.64 -37.31 -17.15
C SER A 141 -15.26 -35.93 -16.95
N PHE A 142 -16.35 -35.62 -17.66
CA PHE A 142 -17.09 -34.37 -17.49
C PHE A 142 -17.76 -34.31 -16.12
N LYS A 143 -18.35 -35.41 -15.63
CA LYS A 143 -18.89 -35.51 -14.27
C LYS A 143 -17.82 -35.28 -13.20
N LYS A 144 -16.61 -35.84 -13.37
CA LYS A 144 -15.49 -35.61 -12.43
C LYS A 144 -15.04 -34.16 -12.42
N MET A 145 -14.95 -33.53 -13.59
CA MET A 145 -14.60 -32.12 -13.71
C MET A 145 -15.66 -31.22 -13.07
N VAL A 146 -16.95 -31.44 -13.37
CA VAL A 146 -18.04 -30.69 -12.75
C VAL A 146 -18.04 -30.89 -11.22
N ASN A 147 -17.82 -32.12 -10.75
CA ASN A 147 -17.77 -32.42 -9.31
C ASN A 147 -16.57 -31.77 -8.60
N PHE A 148 -15.43 -31.66 -9.29
CA PHE A 148 -14.28 -30.90 -8.80
C PHE A 148 -14.62 -29.42 -8.67
N PHE A 149 -15.23 -28.82 -9.69
CA PHE A 149 -15.62 -27.41 -9.65
C PHE A 149 -16.70 -27.13 -8.59
N THR A 150 -17.67 -28.02 -8.39
CA THR A 150 -18.67 -27.85 -7.33
C THR A 150 -18.07 -27.99 -5.93
N GLN A 151 -17.12 -28.91 -5.72
CA GLN A 151 -16.40 -29.03 -4.45
C GLN A 151 -15.45 -27.84 -4.19
N TRP A 152 -14.83 -27.33 -5.25
CA TRP A 152 -13.98 -26.13 -5.17
C TRP A 152 -14.80 -24.89 -4.82
N LEU A 153 -15.97 -24.68 -5.45
CA LEU A 153 -16.89 -23.59 -5.12
C LEU A 153 -17.51 -23.73 -3.73
N ALA A 154 -17.65 -24.95 -3.23
CA ALA A 154 -18.10 -25.23 -1.87
C ALA A 154 -16.97 -25.19 -0.82
N ASP A 155 -15.72 -24.86 -1.20
CA ASP A 155 -14.61 -24.77 -0.25
C ASP A 155 -14.85 -23.57 0.70
N PRO A 156 -14.97 -23.82 2.02
CA PRO A 156 -15.25 -22.77 3.00
C PRO A 156 -14.17 -21.69 3.07
N ARG A 157 -12.98 -21.91 2.51
CA ARG A 157 -11.93 -20.89 2.41
C ARG A 157 -12.25 -19.79 1.41
N LEU A 158 -13.01 -20.08 0.35
CA LEU A 158 -13.47 -19.04 -0.60
C LEU A 158 -14.45 -18.07 0.08
N ALA A 159 -15.37 -18.61 0.89
CA ALA A 159 -16.25 -17.79 1.72
C ALA A 159 -15.47 -16.96 2.76
N GLN A 160 -14.38 -17.49 3.32
CA GLN A 160 -13.51 -16.70 4.21
C GLN A 160 -12.82 -15.54 3.47
N ILE A 161 -12.39 -15.75 2.22
CA ILE A 161 -11.77 -14.69 1.41
C ILE A 161 -12.77 -13.56 1.11
N GLU A 162 -14.01 -13.90 0.73
CA GLU A 162 -15.07 -12.90 0.54
C GLU A 162 -15.41 -12.14 1.83
N ASN A 163 -15.55 -12.85 2.96
CA ASN A 163 -15.81 -12.22 4.25
C ASN A 163 -14.65 -11.31 4.70
N LEU A 164 -13.39 -11.69 4.45
CA LEU A 164 -12.23 -10.84 4.72
C LEU A 164 -12.23 -9.58 3.83
N GLN A 165 -12.58 -9.70 2.55
CA GLN A 165 -12.68 -8.55 1.65
C GLN A 165 -13.82 -7.62 2.05
N GLN A 166 -14.98 -8.16 2.44
CA GLN A 166 -16.12 -7.38 2.93
C GLN A 166 -15.82 -6.69 4.27
N GLN A 167 -15.14 -7.36 5.20
CA GLN A 167 -14.67 -6.74 6.45
C GLN A 167 -13.68 -5.61 6.19
N GLN A 168 -12.73 -5.80 5.27
CA GLN A 168 -11.80 -4.72 4.90
C GLN A 168 -12.54 -3.54 4.27
N HIS A 169 -13.55 -3.78 3.44
CA HIS A 169 -14.34 -2.72 2.82
C HIS A 169 -15.21 -1.96 3.85
N GLN A 170 -15.84 -2.66 4.79
CA GLN A 170 -16.60 -2.04 5.89
C GLN A 170 -15.69 -1.26 6.84
N GLN A 171 -14.49 -1.74 7.14
CA GLN A 171 -13.51 -1.01 7.94
C GLN A 171 -13.08 0.30 7.26
N HIS A 172 -12.87 0.30 5.93
CA HIS A 172 -12.57 1.52 5.19
C HIS A 172 -13.76 2.49 5.16
N GLN A 173 -15.00 1.99 5.02
CA GLN A 173 -16.20 2.83 5.05
C GLN A 173 -16.44 3.45 6.44
N ASN A 174 -16.27 2.68 7.52
CA ASN A 174 -16.41 3.20 8.89
C ASN A 174 -15.29 4.19 9.24
N GLN A 175 -14.06 3.97 8.75
CA GLN A 175 -12.98 4.96 8.89
C GLN A 175 -13.32 6.26 8.15
N ASN A 176 -13.90 6.19 6.95
CA ASN A 176 -14.31 7.37 6.19
C ASN A 176 -15.52 8.09 6.84
N GLN A 177 -16.47 7.37 7.43
CA GLN A 177 -17.60 7.95 8.16
C GLN A 177 -17.17 8.58 9.48
N ASN A 178 -16.30 7.94 10.26
CA ASN A 178 -15.75 8.54 11.48
C ASN A 178 -14.91 9.79 11.16
N GLN A 179 -14.16 9.79 10.06
CA GLN A 179 -13.45 10.99 9.57
C GLN A 179 -14.39 12.08 9.03
N ALA A 180 -15.62 11.75 8.63
CA ALA A 180 -16.63 12.73 8.22
C ALA A 180 -17.36 13.32 9.44
N ILE A 181 -17.72 12.50 10.43
CA ILE A 181 -18.35 12.92 11.69
C ILE A 181 -17.38 13.76 12.55
N GLU A 182 -16.08 13.46 12.52
CA GLU A 182 -15.04 14.28 13.14
C GLU A 182 -14.81 15.63 12.43
N LYS A 183 -15.24 15.77 11.16
CA LYS A 183 -15.22 17.04 10.42
C LYS A 183 -16.49 17.88 10.58
N GLU A 184 -17.58 17.29 11.08
CA GLU A 184 -18.84 17.99 11.36
C GLU A 184 -18.98 18.42 12.83
N ASN A 185 -18.16 17.88 13.74
CA ASN A 185 -18.09 18.27 15.16
C ASN A 185 -16.99 19.30 15.47
N TYR A 186 -16.45 19.98 14.46
CA TYR A 186 -15.48 21.07 14.61
C TYR A 186 -15.85 22.28 13.75
#